data_AF-H0SYP5-F1
#
_entry.id   AF-H0SYP5-F1
#
_cell.length_a   1.000
_cell.length_b   1.000
_cell.length_c   1.000
_cell.angle_alpha   90.00
_cell.angle_beta   90.00
_cell.angle_gamma   90.00
#
_symmetry.space_group_name_H-M   'P 1'
#
loop_
_entity.id
_entity.type
_entity.pdbx_description
1 polymer ?
#
loop_
_entity_poly.entity_id
_entity_poly.type
_entity_poly.pdbx_seq_one_letter_code
_entity_poly.pdbx_strand_id
1 'polypeptide(L)'
;MSIPIGNLSTADREIVHRALGAAVEGPFFPEWEFHTLFGLYRSEVRAIYEAWPSPACNSDRLLAAMIGSLNHLIGYPHKHEDAFHQYFPEGRSALAATLKWVAALDG
;
A
#
# COMPACT_ATOMS: atom_id res chain seq x y z
N MET A 1 -15.41 -6.41 -10.99
CA MET A 1 -14.17 -6.95 -11.61
C MET A 1 -13.32 -7.53 -10.50
N SER A 2 -12.51 -8.56 -10.74
CA SER A 2 -11.56 -9.11 -9.74
C SER A 2 -10.16 -8.61 -10.07
N ILE A 3 -9.46 -7.98 -9.12
CA ILE A 3 -8.06 -7.57 -9.32
C ILE A 3 -7.17 -8.82 -9.34
N PRO A 4 -6.49 -9.10 -10.46
CA PRO A 4 -5.65 -10.28 -10.57
C PRO A 4 -4.29 -9.99 -9.92
N ILE A 5 -4.19 -10.09 -8.59
CA ILE A 5 -2.90 -9.99 -7.87
C ILE A 5 -1.86 -10.96 -8.47
N GLY A 6 -2.30 -12.10 -8.99
CA GLY A 6 -1.44 -13.07 -9.70
C GLY A 6 -0.75 -12.53 -10.96
N ASN A 7 -1.23 -11.43 -11.54
CA ASN A 7 -0.60 -10.78 -12.69
C ASN A 7 0.54 -9.83 -12.29
N LEU A 8 0.63 -9.46 -11.01
CA LEU A 8 1.77 -8.70 -10.51
C LEU A 8 3.00 -9.61 -10.46
N SER A 9 4.17 -9.05 -10.80
CA SER A 9 5.44 -9.74 -10.59
C SER A 9 5.62 -10.09 -9.11
N THR A 10 6.49 -11.07 -8.79
CA THR A 10 6.82 -11.37 -7.39
C THR A 10 7.40 -10.14 -6.67
N ALA A 11 8.25 -9.36 -7.36
CA ALA A 11 8.82 -8.13 -6.80
C ALA A 11 7.75 -7.06 -6.52
N ASP A 12 6.81 -6.84 -7.44
CA ASP A 12 5.72 -5.89 -7.22
C ASP A 12 4.81 -6.31 -6.07
N ARG A 13 4.52 -7.62 -5.95
CA ARG A 13 3.73 -8.15 -4.83
C ARG A 13 4.42 -7.92 -3.48
N GLU A 14 5.74 -8.04 -3.43
CA GLU A 14 6.52 -7.74 -2.24
C GLU A 14 6.52 -6.24 -1.91
N ILE A 15 6.61 -5.37 -2.91
CA ILE A 15 6.54 -3.91 -2.71
C ILE A 15 5.16 -3.51 -2.19
N VAL A 16 4.08 -4.04 -2.78
CA VAL A 16 2.71 -3.81 -2.29
C VAL A 16 2.55 -4.29 -0.85
N HIS A 17 3.02 -5.49 -0.53
CA HIS A 17 2.94 -6.03 0.83
C HIS A 17 3.67 -5.14 1.84
N ARG A 18 4.89 -4.70 1.51
CA ARG A 18 5.66 -3.78 2.34
C ARG A 18 4.97 -2.42 2.50
N ALA A 19 4.31 -1.91 1.45
CA ALA A 19 3.56 -0.66 1.51
C ALA A 19 2.34 -0.77 2.42
N LEU A 20 1.59 -1.87 2.33
CA LEU A 20 0.47 -2.16 3.24
C LEU A 20 0.97 -2.25 4.69
N GLY A 21 2.05 -2.98 4.94
CA GLY A 21 2.65 -3.10 6.26
C GLY A 21 3.16 -1.76 6.81
N ALA A 22 3.80 -0.95 5.97
CA ALA A 22 4.26 0.40 6.33
C ALA A 22 3.08 1.31 6.69
N ALA A 23 1.98 1.26 5.93
CA ALA A 23 0.80 2.06 6.24
C ALA A 23 0.17 1.67 7.58
N VAL A 24 0.13 0.38 7.89
CA VAL A 24 -0.54 -0.17 9.07
C VAL A 24 0.30 -0.04 10.34
N GLU A 25 1.57 -0.42 10.26
CA GLU A 25 2.49 -0.52 11.41
C GLU A 25 3.44 0.67 11.53
N GLY A 26 3.67 1.37 10.43
CA GLY A 26 4.59 2.50 10.39
C GLY A 26 3.99 3.78 11.00
N PRO A 27 4.84 4.73 11.40
CA PRO A 27 4.42 5.99 12.01
C PRO A 27 3.91 7.03 10.99
N PHE A 28 3.80 6.66 9.70
CA PHE A 28 3.60 7.61 8.59
C PHE A 28 2.25 8.31 8.59
N PHE A 29 1.21 7.60 9.04
CA PHE A 29 -0.17 8.08 9.00
C PHE A 29 -0.73 8.08 10.40
N PRO A 30 -1.18 9.22 10.95
CA PRO A 30 -1.85 9.24 12.24
C PRO A 30 -3.29 8.70 12.10
N GLU A 31 -3.82 8.11 13.18
CA GLU A 31 -5.13 7.43 13.15
C GLU A 31 -6.28 8.36 12.71
N TRP A 32 -6.28 9.61 13.16
CA TRP A 32 -7.34 10.58 12.83
C TRP A 32 -7.38 10.96 11.34
N GLU A 33 -6.26 10.84 10.63
CA GLU A 33 -6.15 11.19 9.21
C GLU A 33 -6.24 9.98 8.29
N PHE A 34 -6.02 8.77 8.83
CA PHE A 34 -5.92 7.54 8.06
C PHE A 34 -7.15 7.33 7.16
N HIS A 35 -8.35 7.45 7.71
CA HIS A 35 -9.59 7.29 6.95
C HIS A 35 -9.75 8.33 5.85
N THR A 36 -9.34 9.58 6.11
CA THR A 36 -9.38 10.67 5.11
C THR A 36 -8.43 10.40 3.94
N LEU A 37 -7.24 9.86 4.21
CA LEU A 37 -6.24 9.57 3.18
C LEU A 37 -6.61 8.34 2.36
N PHE A 38 -7.07 7.26 3.00
CA PHE A 38 -7.27 5.96 2.36
C PHE A 38 -8.71 5.71 1.91
N GLY A 39 -9.69 6.44 2.45
CA GLY A 39 -11.10 6.07 2.35
C GLY A 39 -11.44 4.77 3.10
N LEU A 40 -10.49 4.24 3.88
CA LEU A 40 -10.54 2.98 4.62
C LEU A 40 -10.02 3.22 6.04
N TYR A 41 -10.55 2.48 7.01
CA TYR A 41 -9.98 2.41 8.34
C TYR A 41 -8.67 1.60 8.33
N ARG A 42 -7.77 1.90 9.26
CA ARG A 42 -6.50 1.17 9.41
C ARG A 42 -6.72 -0.33 9.61
N SER A 43 -7.78 -0.72 10.32
CA SER A 43 -8.16 -2.12 10.53
C SER A 43 -8.52 -2.84 9.22
N GLU A 44 -9.10 -2.14 8.24
CA GLU A 44 -9.41 -2.72 6.93
C GLU A 44 -8.14 -2.96 6.10
N VAL A 45 -7.21 -1.99 6.12
CA VAL A 45 -5.90 -2.14 5.46
C VAL A 45 -5.07 -3.23 6.15
N ARG A 46 -5.14 -3.33 7.49
CA ARG A 46 -4.52 -4.39 8.29
C ARG A 46 -5.02 -5.77 7.89
N ALA A 47 -6.33 -5.95 7.73
CA ALA A 47 -6.89 -7.23 7.29
C ALA A 47 -6.38 -7.64 5.89
N ILE A 48 -6.16 -6.67 5.00
CA ILE A 48 -5.59 -6.92 3.67
C ILE A 48 -4.11 -7.29 3.77
N TYR A 49 -3.36 -6.56 4.59
CA TYR A 49 -1.95 -6.81 4.88
C TYR A 49 -1.74 -8.25 5.41
N GLU A 50 -2.49 -8.64 6.43
CA GLU A 50 -2.36 -9.95 7.10
C GLU A 50 -2.78 -11.12 6.20
N ALA A 51 -3.70 -10.90 5.26
CA ALA A 51 -4.19 -11.91 4.33
C ALA A 51 -3.44 -11.92 2.97
N TRP A 52 -2.41 -11.07 2.81
CA TRP A 52 -1.66 -10.99 1.57
C TRP A 52 -0.90 -12.31 1.29
N PRO A 53 -0.85 -12.80 0.02
CA PRO A 53 -1.31 -12.18 -1.22
C PRO A 53 -2.73 -12.56 -1.67
N SER A 54 -3.56 -13.13 -0.80
CA SER A 54 -4.92 -13.59 -1.13
C SER A 54 -6.00 -13.03 -0.18
N PRO A 55 -6.12 -11.69 -0.06
CA PRO A 55 -7.10 -11.08 0.83
C PRO A 55 -8.53 -11.32 0.34
N ALA A 56 -9.39 -11.79 1.23
CA ALA A 56 -10.82 -11.96 0.95
C ALA A 56 -11.57 -10.61 1.09
N CYS A 57 -11.42 -9.72 0.10
CA CYS A 57 -12.13 -8.45 0.04
C CYS A 57 -12.56 -8.10 -1.40
N ASN A 58 -13.47 -7.13 -1.53
CA ASN A 58 -13.87 -6.65 -2.86
C ASN A 58 -12.72 -5.87 -3.53
N SER A 59 -12.79 -5.75 -4.85
CA SER A 59 -11.71 -5.15 -5.64
C SER A 59 -11.52 -3.66 -5.34
N ASP A 60 -12.59 -2.91 -5.11
CA ASP A 60 -12.48 -1.47 -4.82
C ASP A 60 -11.70 -1.22 -3.53
N ARG A 61 -11.99 -1.99 -2.46
CA ARG A 61 -11.27 -1.92 -1.18
C ARG A 61 -9.82 -2.36 -1.34
N LEU A 62 -9.58 -3.43 -2.10
CA LEU A 62 -8.23 -3.91 -2.38
C LEU A 62 -7.41 -2.84 -3.13
N LEU A 63 -7.99 -2.22 -4.16
CA LEU A 63 -7.35 -1.19 -4.94
C LEU A 63 -7.06 0.05 -4.10
N ALA A 64 -8.04 0.53 -3.34
CA ALA A 64 -7.89 1.68 -2.45
C ALA A 64 -6.76 1.46 -1.43
N ALA A 65 -6.66 0.26 -0.84
CA ALA A 65 -5.58 -0.08 0.08
C ALA A 65 -4.21 -0.08 -0.62
N MET A 66 -4.08 -0.70 -1.80
CA MET A 66 -2.81 -0.76 -2.53
C MET A 66 -2.36 0.61 -3.04
N ILE A 67 -3.25 1.33 -3.75
CA ILE A 67 -2.96 2.66 -4.30
C ILE A 67 -2.70 3.65 -3.16
N GLY A 68 -3.56 3.68 -2.13
CA GLY A 68 -3.39 4.56 -0.98
C GLY A 68 -2.05 4.34 -0.29
N SER A 69 -1.67 3.08 -0.04
CA SER A 69 -0.40 2.77 0.60
C SER A 69 0.79 3.24 -0.24
N LEU A 70 0.81 2.92 -1.53
CA LEU A 70 1.91 3.28 -2.43
C LEU A 70 1.99 4.80 -2.65
N ASN A 71 0.87 5.43 -3.00
CA ASN A 71 0.81 6.85 -3.35
C ASN A 71 1.15 7.73 -2.15
N HIS A 72 0.54 7.46 -0.98
CA HIS A 72 0.79 8.27 0.19
C HIS A 72 2.21 8.07 0.70
N LEU A 73 2.79 6.87 0.73
CA LEU A 73 4.18 6.70 1.18
C LEU A 73 5.22 7.40 0.27
N ILE A 74 4.90 7.64 -1.01
CA ILE A 74 5.76 8.44 -1.90
C ILE A 74 5.77 9.92 -1.46
N GLY A 75 4.60 10.48 -1.14
CA GLY A 75 4.41 11.90 -0.79
C GLY A 75 4.48 12.25 0.70
N TYR A 76 4.22 11.28 1.58
CA TYR A 76 4.06 11.38 3.04
C TYR A 76 4.99 10.39 3.75
N PRO A 77 6.25 10.78 4.02
CA PRO A 77 6.88 10.28 5.22
C PRO A 77 7.40 11.46 6.04
N HIS A 78 6.53 12.43 6.33
CA HIS A 78 6.92 13.64 7.05
C HIS A 78 7.73 13.31 8.31
N LYS A 79 9.02 13.64 8.31
CA LYS A 79 9.95 13.42 9.44
C LYS A 79 10.13 11.95 9.83
N HIS A 80 9.75 11.02 8.95
CA HIS A 80 9.83 9.58 9.16
C HIS A 80 10.72 8.90 8.10
N GLU A 81 11.71 9.62 7.55
CA GLU A 81 12.62 9.12 6.52
C GLU A 81 13.40 7.89 6.97
N ASP A 82 13.84 7.84 8.23
CA ASP A 82 14.54 6.67 8.78
C ASP A 82 13.62 5.45 8.84
N ALA A 83 12.39 5.63 9.32
CA ALA A 83 11.39 4.57 9.32
C ALA A 83 11.06 4.14 7.88
N PHE A 84 10.91 5.09 6.95
CA PHE A 84 10.67 4.79 5.53
C PHE A 84 11.78 3.92 4.95
N HIS A 85 13.04 4.25 5.22
CA HIS A 85 14.19 3.49 4.74
C HIS A 85 14.28 2.07 5.32
N GLN A 86 13.69 1.81 6.50
CA GLN A 86 13.59 0.45 7.05
C GLN A 86 12.63 -0.43 6.23
N TYR A 87 11.56 0.13 5.69
CA TYR A 87 10.63 -0.60 4.81
C TYR A 87 11.13 -0.65 3.36
N PHE A 88 11.78 0.41 2.89
CA PHE A 88 12.17 0.62 1.49
C PHE A 88 13.60 1.16 1.37
N PRO A 89 14.62 0.32 1.62
CA PRO A 89 16.02 0.71 1.42
C PRO A 89 16.33 1.09 -0.04
N GLU A 90 15.57 0.58 -1.00
CA GLU A 90 15.66 0.94 -2.43
C GLU A 90 15.08 2.33 -2.76
N GLY A 91 14.41 2.97 -1.80
CA GLY A 91 13.84 4.30 -1.94
C GLY A 91 12.51 4.37 -2.67
N ARG A 92 12.05 5.60 -2.93
CA ARG A 92 10.70 5.90 -3.48
C ARG A 92 10.50 5.46 -4.93
N SER A 93 11.58 5.23 -5.69
CA SER A 93 11.49 4.86 -7.11
C SER A 93 10.80 3.51 -7.32
N ALA A 94 11.03 2.55 -6.43
CA ALA A 94 10.38 1.25 -6.47
C ALA A 94 8.86 1.35 -6.25
N LEU A 95 8.43 2.13 -5.24
CA LEU A 95 7.01 2.38 -4.99
C LEU A 95 6.35 3.07 -6.19
N ALA A 96 7.02 4.06 -6.79
CA ALA A 96 6.49 4.79 -7.94
C ALA A 96 6.36 3.89 -9.19
N ALA A 97 7.28 2.95 -9.38
CA ALA A 97 7.19 1.97 -10.46
C ALA A 97 6.02 1.01 -10.26
N THR A 98 5.87 0.45 -9.05
CA THR A 98 4.76 -0.46 -8.70
C THR A 98 3.41 0.26 -8.72
N LEU A 99 3.33 1.52 -8.27
CA LEU A 99 2.11 2.33 -8.32
C LEU A 99 1.58 2.49 -9.75
N LYS A 100 2.46 2.73 -10.73
CA LYS A 100 2.06 2.84 -12.14
C LYS A 100 1.39 1.55 -12.64
N TRP A 101 1.90 0.39 -12.24
CA TRP A 101 1.31 -0.90 -12.61
C TRP A 101 -0.02 -1.13 -11.91
N VAL A 102 -0.12 -0.87 -10.61
CA VAL A 102 -1.36 -1.06 -9.83
C VAL A 102 -2.45 -0.11 -10.29
N ALA A 103 -2.13 1.17 -10.55
CA ALA A 103 -3.10 2.15 -11.03
C ALA A 103 -3.65 1.81 -12.42
N ALA A 104 -2.88 1.08 -13.24
CA ALA A 104 -3.35 0.59 -14.54
C ALA A 104 -4.38 -0.56 -14.42
N LEU A 105 -4.62 -1.11 -13.23
CA LEU A 105 -5.64 -2.14 -12.98
C LEU A 105 -7.04 -1.54 -12.72
N ASP A 106 -7.14 -0.21 -12.59
CA ASP A 106 -8.38 0.54 -12.36
C ASP A 106 -9.15 0.86 -13.66
N GLY A 107 -8.52 0.65 -14.83
CA GLY A 107 -9.10 0.90 -16.17
C GLY A 107 -9.28 -0.37 -16.99
#